data_AF-A0A0J8CBH6-F1
#
_entry.id   AF-A0A0J8CBH6-F1
#
_cell.length_a   1.000
_cell.length_b   1.000
_cell.length_c   1.000
_cell.angle_alpha   90.00
_cell.angle_beta   90.00
_cell.angle_gamma   90.00
#
_symmetry.space_group_name_H-M   'P 1'
#
loop_
_entity.id
_entity.type
_entity.pdbx_description
1 polymer ?
#
loop_
_entity_poly.entity_id
_entity_poly.type
_entity_poly.pdbx_seq_one_letter_code
_entity_poly.pdbx_strand_id
1 'polypeptide(L)'
;MTADAHRITAVDTHLSMSDHLALSGTTDDRVIEYVDHLHEHFAAPVEIRDGHYAAPLTPGFSATVHAGSVGSLRCPDGAFRAADLAGVEDAV
;
A
#
# COMPACT_ATOMS: atom_id res chain seq x y z
N MET A 1 -11.79 -21.28 7.60
CA MET A 1 -11.77 -19.89 8.08
C MET A 1 -10.45 -19.29 7.62
N THR A 2 -10.41 -18.86 6.36
CA THR A 2 -9.25 -18.24 5.73
C THR A 2 -9.15 -16.82 6.25
N ALA A 3 -8.08 -16.50 6.98
CA ALA A 3 -7.80 -15.14 7.41
C ALA A 3 -7.65 -14.26 6.16
N ASP A 4 -8.59 -13.33 5.99
CA ASP A 4 -8.48 -12.28 4.99
C ASP A 4 -7.43 -11.31 5.50
N ALA A 5 -6.18 -11.54 5.10
CA ALA A 5 -5.08 -10.67 5.43
C ALA A 5 -5.24 -9.40 4.60
N HIS A 6 -5.98 -8.44 5.16
CA HIS A 6 -6.09 -7.09 4.64
C HIS A 6 -4.70 -6.46 4.61
N ARG A 7 -4.16 -6.32 3.40
CA ARG A 7 -2.77 -5.99 3.08
C ARG A 7 -2.71 -4.52 2.72
N ILE A 8 -1.80 -3.68 3.25
CA ILE A 8 -1.63 -2.22 2.92
C ILE A 8 -0.26 -1.92 2.28
N THR A 9 -0.08 -0.70 1.78
CA THR A 9 1.20 0.01 1.56
C THR A 9 1.87 0.41 2.88
N ALA A 10 3.19 0.22 3.01
CA ALA A 10 3.86 0.13 4.33
C ALA A 10 4.72 1.32 4.81
N VAL A 11 4.78 2.45 4.08
CA VAL A 11 5.82 3.47 4.35
C VAL A 11 5.68 4.07 5.76
N ASP A 12 4.47 4.48 6.16
CA ASP A 12 4.21 5.06 7.48
C ASP A 12 4.45 4.06 8.62
N THR A 13 4.25 2.76 8.35
CA THR A 13 4.55 1.68 9.29
C THR A 13 6.03 1.66 9.68
N HIS A 14 6.94 1.83 8.73
CA HIS A 14 8.38 1.89 9.03
C HIS A 14 8.73 3.11 9.89
N LEU A 15 8.12 4.27 9.62
CA LEU A 15 8.36 5.49 10.40
C LEU A 15 7.85 5.36 11.83
N SER A 16 6.64 4.83 12.02
CA SER A 16 6.08 4.60 13.36
C SER A 16 6.87 3.57 14.15
N MET A 17 7.32 2.48 13.51
CA MET A 17 8.19 1.49 14.16
C MET A 17 9.55 2.08 14.54
N SER A 18 10.13 2.92 13.69
CA SER A 18 11.37 3.64 14.00
C SER A 18 11.18 4.63 15.15
N ASP A 19 10.06 5.36 15.20
CA ASP A 19 9.71 6.25 16.32
C ASP A 19 9.64 5.46 17.62
N HIS A 20 8.88 4.37 17.64
CA HIS A 20 8.74 3.53 18.83
C HIS A 20 10.08 2.97 19.32
N LEU A 21 10.91 2.45 18.41
CA LEU A 21 12.16 1.77 18.80
C LEU A 21 13.30 2.72 19.18
N ALA A 22 13.39 3.89 18.54
CA ALA A 22 14.58 4.74 18.64
C ALA A 22 14.32 6.15 19.19
N LEU A 23 13.06 6.59 19.27
CA LEU A 23 12.72 7.96 19.66
C LEU A 23 11.77 8.01 20.87
N SER A 24 10.52 7.61 20.68
CA SER A 24 9.45 7.80 21.66
C SER A 24 9.36 6.69 22.70
N GLY A 25 9.69 5.44 22.34
CA GLY A 25 9.57 4.29 23.25
C GLY A 25 8.14 3.86 23.58
N THR A 26 7.10 4.46 22.97
CA THR A 26 5.71 4.18 23.30
C THR A 26 4.79 4.17 22.07
N THR A 27 3.64 3.51 22.21
CA THR A 27 2.52 3.57 21.25
C THR A 27 1.27 4.20 21.87
N ASP A 28 1.37 4.69 23.11
CA ASP A 28 0.25 5.33 23.82
C ASP A 28 -0.20 6.60 23.07
N ASP A 29 -1.52 6.75 22.92
CA ASP A 29 -2.16 7.85 22.18
C ASP A 29 -1.64 8.04 20.74
N ARG A 30 -1.19 6.97 20.10
CA ARG A 30 -0.67 6.96 18.73
C ARG A 30 -1.36 5.89 17.90
N VAL A 31 -1.73 6.27 16.68
CA VAL A 31 -2.36 5.36 15.70
C VAL A 31 -1.76 5.60 14.32
N ILE A 32 -1.68 4.54 13.52
CA ILE A 32 -1.33 4.60 12.10
C ILE A 32 -2.63 4.45 11.32
N GLU A 33 -2.85 5.31 10.33
CA GLU A 33 -4.04 5.23 9.47
C GLU A 33 -4.01 3.99 8.56
N TYR A 34 -5.17 3.33 8.46
CA TYR A 34 -5.40 2.17 7.61
C TYR A 34 -6.51 2.47 6.58
N VAL A 35 -6.28 2.15 5.31
CA VAL A 35 -7.29 2.19 4.23
C VAL A 35 -7.04 1.00 3.30
N ASP A 36 -8.05 0.17 2.98
CA ASP A 36 -7.93 -1.07 2.17
C ASP A 36 -8.05 -0.81 0.65
N HIS A 37 -7.12 -0.07 0.06
CA HIS A 37 -7.13 0.27 -1.37
C HIS A 37 -5.74 0.17 -2.03
N LEU A 38 -5.69 -0.45 -3.22
CA LEU A 38 -4.55 -0.45 -4.17
C LEU A 38 -3.31 -1.25 -3.75
N HIS A 39 -3.42 -2.05 -2.70
CA HIS A 39 -2.30 -2.77 -2.10
C HIS A 39 -1.80 -3.93 -2.95
N GLU A 40 -2.68 -4.48 -3.80
CA GLU A 40 -2.37 -5.45 -4.82
C GLU A 40 -1.32 -4.96 -5.82
N HIS A 41 -1.03 -3.65 -5.86
CA HIS A 41 -0.03 -3.08 -6.75
C HIS A 41 1.38 -3.02 -6.14
N PHE A 42 1.57 -3.35 -4.86
CA PHE A 42 2.87 -3.29 -4.18
C PHE A 42 3.51 -4.67 -3.98
N ALA A 43 4.82 -4.75 -4.16
CA ALA A 43 5.57 -6.00 -4.09
C ALA A 43 5.72 -6.58 -2.68
N ALA A 44 5.57 -5.74 -1.65
CA ALA A 44 5.69 -6.14 -0.25
C ALA A 44 4.62 -5.43 0.59
N PRO A 45 3.36 -5.88 0.50
CA PRO A 45 2.29 -5.30 1.29
C PRO A 45 2.46 -5.64 2.78
N VAL A 46 1.92 -4.80 3.66
CA VAL A 46 1.87 -5.06 5.10
C VAL A 46 0.89 -6.17 5.44
N GLU A 47 0.99 -6.64 6.67
CA GLU A 47 0.03 -7.55 7.26
C GLU A 47 -0.56 -6.90 8.52
N ILE A 48 -1.89 -6.94 8.65
CA ILE A 48 -2.58 -6.53 9.87
C ILE A 48 -2.98 -7.79 10.66
N ARG A 49 -2.72 -7.77 11.97
CA ARG A 49 -3.15 -8.80 12.92
C ARG A 49 -3.82 -8.12 14.11
N ASP A 50 -5.07 -8.48 14.39
CA ASP A 50 -5.85 -7.95 15.51
C ASP A 50 -5.87 -6.41 15.60
N GLY A 51 -5.91 -5.73 14.44
CA GLY A 51 -5.90 -4.26 14.37
C GLY A 51 -4.52 -3.61 14.46
N HIS A 52 -3.44 -4.40 14.49
CA HIS A 52 -2.06 -3.91 14.55
C HIS A 52 -1.25 -4.26 13.30
N TYR A 53 -0.35 -3.37 12.90
CA TYR A 53 0.63 -3.65 11.85
C TYR A 53 1.69 -4.64 12.33
N ALA A 54 1.87 -5.72 11.59
CA ALA A 54 3.01 -6.61 11.77
C ALA A 54 4.29 -5.96 11.18
N ALA A 55 5.42 -6.17 11.85
CA ALA A 55 6.71 -5.67 11.39
C ALA A 55 7.07 -6.24 10.00
N PRO A 56 7.38 -5.39 8.99
CA PRO A 56 7.83 -5.86 7.69
C PRO A 56 9.13 -6.66 7.81
N LEU A 57 9.20 -7.81 7.13
CA LEU A 57 10.40 -8.66 7.09
C LEU A 57 11.14 -8.60 5.75
N THR A 58 10.46 -8.19 4.69
CA THR A 58 11.06 -8.02 3.37
C THR A 58 11.97 -6.79 3.37
N PRO A 59 13.23 -6.89 2.91
CA PRO A 59 14.13 -5.74 2.84
C PRO A 59 13.57 -4.59 1.98
N GLY A 60 13.89 -3.36 2.39
CA GLY A 60 13.49 -2.14 1.70
C GLY A 60 12.40 -1.38 2.46
N PHE A 61 11.77 -0.43 1.77
CA PHE A 61 10.81 0.50 2.37
C PHE A 61 9.36 0.24 1.91
N SER A 62 9.12 -0.97 1.38
CA SER A 62 7.82 -1.43 0.84
C SER A 62 7.16 -0.52 -0.22
N ALA A 63 7.93 0.40 -0.81
CA ALA A 63 7.44 1.35 -1.81
C ALA A 63 7.52 0.81 -3.25
N THR A 64 8.02 -0.42 -3.43
CA THR A 64 8.16 -1.01 -4.77
C THR A 64 6.80 -1.39 -5.34
N VAL A 65 6.41 -0.72 -6.42
CA VAL A 65 5.20 -1.01 -7.20
C VAL A 65 5.50 -2.06 -8.27
N HIS A 66 4.58 -2.99 -8.52
CA HIS A 66 4.69 -3.97 -9.59
C HIS A 66 4.76 -3.29 -10.96
N ALA A 67 5.68 -3.74 -11.82
CA ALA A 67 5.88 -3.17 -13.15
C ALA A 67 4.61 -3.20 -14.03
N GLY A 68 3.78 -4.25 -13.89
CA GLY A 68 2.49 -4.34 -14.60
C GLY A 68 1.51 -3.24 -14.18
N SER A 69 1.43 -2.95 -12.88
CA SER A 69 0.63 -1.84 -12.35
C SER A 69 1.12 -0.51 -12.87
N VAL A 70 2.45 -0.29 -12.86
CA VAL A 70 3.05 0.92 -13.43
C VAL A 70 2.69 1.05 -14.91
N GLY A 71 2.87 0.01 -15.72
CA GLY A 71 2.56 0.08 -17.15
C GLY A 71 1.07 0.32 -17.45
N SER A 72 0.16 -0.28 -16.69
CA SER A 72 -1.28 -0.14 -16.92
C SER A 72 -1.82 1.21 -16.45
N LEU A 73 -1.41 1.69 -15.27
CA LEU A 73 -1.99 2.87 -14.61
C LEU A 73 -1.22 4.17 -14.87
N ARG A 74 -0.10 4.09 -15.61
CA ARG A 74 0.71 5.26 -15.97
C ARG A 74 -0.16 6.33 -16.63
N CYS A 75 0.05 7.58 -16.22
CA CYS A 75 -0.55 8.73 -16.88
C CYS A 75 0.47 9.37 -17.84
N PRO A 76 0.07 9.78 -19.05
CA PRO A 76 -1.28 9.63 -19.66
C PRO A 76 -1.46 8.31 -20.44
N ASP A 77 -0.39 7.57 -20.68
CA ASP A 77 -0.26 6.56 -21.74
C ASP A 77 -0.49 5.11 -21.30
N GLY A 78 -0.82 4.87 -20.04
CA GLY A 78 -1.05 3.53 -19.52
C GLY A 78 -2.25 2.84 -20.16
N ALA A 79 -2.21 1.51 -20.29
CA ALA A 79 -3.25 0.74 -20.95
C ALA A 79 -4.65 0.99 -20.39
N PHE A 80 -4.79 1.11 -19.06
CA PHE A 80 -6.06 1.47 -18.43
C PHE A 80 -6.48 2.90 -18.78
N ARG A 81 -5.56 3.87 -18.77
CA ARG A 81 -5.85 5.28 -19.10
C ARG A 81 -6.30 5.45 -20.55
N ALA A 82 -5.64 4.77 -21.48
CA ALA A 82 -6.01 4.78 -22.89
C ALA A 82 -7.42 4.21 -23.11
N ALA A 83 -7.73 3.09 -22.44
CA ALA A 83 -9.07 2.49 -22.52
C ALA A 83 -10.15 3.36 -21.86
N ASP A 84 -9.86 3.97 -20.71
CA ASP A 84 -10.77 4.87 -20.00
C ASP A 84 -11.11 6.10 -20.86
N LEU A 85 -10.11 6.73 -21.49
CA LEU A 85 -10.32 7.85 -22.40
C LEU A 85 -11.11 7.47 -23.65
N ALA A 86 -10.81 6.33 -24.28
CA ALA A 86 -11.56 5.84 -25.43
C ALA A 86 -13.03 5.54 -25.09
N GLY A 87 -13.28 5.01 -23.88
CA GLY A 87 -14.64 4.78 -23.37
C GLY A 87 -15.41 6.07 -23.08
N VAL A 88 -14.73 7.19 -22.82
CA VAL A 88 -15.35 8.52 -22.74
C VAL A 88 -15.69 9.05 -24.14
N GLU A 89 -14.85 8.80 -25.15
CA GLU A 89 -15.10 9.19 -26.53
C GLU A 89 -16.29 8.45 -27.15
N ASP A 90 -16.49 7.17 -26.81
CA ASP A 90 -17.63 6.37 -27.27
C ASP A 90 -18.97 6.72 -26.57
N ALA A 91 -18.92 7.50 -25.48
CA ALA A 91 -20.08 7.90 -24.68
C ALA A 91 -20.64 9.29 -25.02
N VAL A 92 -20.06 10.01 -25.99
CA VAL A 92 -20.42 11.40 -26.38
C VAL A 92 -21.08 11.46 -27.75
#